data_AF-A0A7C3ZCH7-F1
#
_entry.id   AF-A0A7C3ZCH7-F1
#
_cell.length_a   1.000
_cell.length_b   1.000
_cell.length_c   1.000
_cell.angle_alpha   90.00
_cell.angle_beta   90.00
_cell.angle_gamma   90.00
#
_symmetry.space_group_name_H-M   'P 1'
#
loop_
_entity.id
_entity.type
_entity.pdbx_description
1 polymer ?
#
loop_
_entity_poly.entity_id
_entity_poly.type
_entity_poly.pdbx_seq_one_letter_code
_entity_poly.pdbx_strand_id
1 'polypeptide(L)'
;MKKIIIFLILCVIFLLLCLHPEFFLRNKYSCSKFDIHYSNIQELQNFCDLIETVSENYSRFYSNKNYDIYITSSVFSYKLFSFFSNNLFNINPIGGYAVISPFDMKGMFLSGDVNFKENINEMILRLLLVNKFEKLEYLSFDEWKIKGYSKYISGEIQEYIPSDICNPVNSKKYNDFENMVVVKYLIENKNYNPLNFFADNISYDVYLKETKSIICRN
;
A
#
# COMPACT_ATOMS: atom_id res chain seq x y z
N MET A 1 17.68 34.19 -17.96
CA MET A 1 16.56 34.48 -17.03
C MET A 1 15.19 34.10 -17.57
N LYS A 2 14.68 34.66 -18.69
CA LYS A 2 13.32 34.31 -19.21
C LYS A 2 13.08 32.81 -19.39
N LYS A 3 14.04 32.06 -19.95
CA LYS A 3 13.93 30.59 -20.12
C LYS A 3 13.87 29.82 -18.79
N ILE A 4 14.57 30.29 -17.75
CA ILE A 4 14.57 29.69 -16.41
C ILE A 4 13.21 29.92 -15.74
N ILE A 5 12.65 31.13 -15.87
CA ILE A 5 11.32 31.45 -15.34
C ILE A 5 10.24 30.60 -16.03
N ILE A 6 10.29 30.48 -17.35
CA ILE A 6 9.35 29.63 -18.11
C ILE A 6 9.46 28.16 -17.66
N PHE A 7 10.68 27.65 -17.48
CA PHE A 7 10.90 26.29 -17.00
C PHE A 7 10.31 26.07 -15.60
N LEU A 8 10.55 26.99 -14.66
CA LEU A 8 9.98 26.91 -13.31
C LEU A 8 8.44 26.91 -13.33
N ILE A 9 7.82 27.76 -14.16
CA ILE A 9 6.36 27.79 -14.32
C ILE A 9 5.85 26.44 -14.82
N LEU A 10 6.51 25.85 -15.83
CA LEU A 10 6.14 24.52 -16.34
C LEU A 10 6.28 23.43 -15.25
N CYS A 11 7.32 23.49 -14.42
CA CYS A 11 7.47 22.56 -13.29
C CYS A 11 6.34 22.70 -12.27
N VAL A 12 5.93 23.93 -11.93
CA VAL A 12 4.82 24.17 -10.99
C VAL A 12 3.50 23.67 -11.58
N ILE A 13 3.22 23.96 -12.85
CA ILE A 13 2.02 23.46 -13.54
C ILE A 13 2.05 21.92 -13.55
N PHE A 14 3.17 21.32 -13.90
CA PHE A 14 3.33 19.87 -13.89
C PHE A 14 3.06 19.27 -12.52
N LEU A 15 3.63 19.85 -11.45
CA LEU A 15 3.37 19.41 -10.08
C LEU A 15 1.90 19.52 -9.69
N LEU A 16 1.22 20.61 -10.04
CA LEU A 16 -0.21 20.78 -9.78
C LEU A 16 -1.05 19.73 -10.51
N LEU A 17 -0.72 19.43 -11.77
CA LEU A 17 -1.40 18.36 -12.53
C LEU A 17 -1.17 16.99 -11.92
N CYS A 18 0.05 16.71 -11.43
CA CYS A 18 0.35 15.47 -10.74
C CYS A 18 -0.45 15.33 -9.45
N LEU A 19 -0.63 16.41 -8.68
CA LEU A 19 -1.33 16.43 -7.38
C LEU A 19 -2.86 16.42 -7.47
N HIS A 20 -3.43 16.76 -8.62
CA HIS A 20 -4.89 16.81 -8.83
C HIS A 20 -5.32 15.94 -10.01
N PRO A 21 -5.28 14.59 -9.88
CA PRO A 21 -5.70 13.69 -10.96
C PRO A 21 -7.19 13.81 -11.32
N GLU A 22 -8.00 14.33 -10.39
CA GLU A 22 -9.43 14.62 -10.54
C GLU A 22 -9.76 15.49 -11.77
N PHE A 23 -8.84 16.34 -12.23
CA PHE A 23 -9.05 17.12 -13.45
C PHE A 23 -9.22 16.25 -14.70
N PHE A 24 -8.58 15.07 -14.70
CA PHE A 24 -8.57 14.11 -15.80
C PHE A 24 -9.49 12.91 -15.54
N LEU A 25 -9.68 12.53 -14.27
CA LEU A 25 -10.49 11.39 -13.84
C LEU A 25 -11.74 11.89 -13.12
N ARG A 26 -12.73 12.35 -13.90
CA ARG A 26 -13.93 13.01 -13.35
C ARG A 26 -15.02 12.06 -12.89
N ASN A 27 -15.05 10.83 -13.42
CA ASN A 27 -16.06 9.88 -13.00
C ASN A 27 -15.69 9.36 -11.61
N LYS A 28 -16.65 9.34 -10.71
CA LYS A 28 -16.49 8.97 -9.31
C LYS A 28 -17.52 7.92 -8.94
N TYR A 29 -17.06 6.88 -8.27
CA TYR A 29 -17.88 5.83 -7.67
C TYR A 29 -17.56 5.79 -6.18
N SER A 30 -18.54 6.07 -5.33
CA SER A 30 -18.35 6.13 -3.88
C SER A 30 -18.69 4.81 -3.21
N CYS A 31 -17.70 4.25 -2.54
CA CYS A 31 -17.82 3.22 -1.51
C CYS A 31 -18.10 3.88 -0.15
N SER A 32 -18.27 3.07 0.90
CA SER A 32 -18.50 3.53 2.28
C SER A 32 -17.45 4.55 2.75
N LYS A 33 -16.17 4.26 2.56
CA LYS A 33 -15.04 5.12 2.97
C LYS A 33 -14.08 5.49 1.84
N PHE A 34 -14.34 5.01 0.63
CA PHE A 34 -13.41 5.16 -0.49
C PHE A 34 -14.12 5.83 -1.66
N ASP A 35 -13.45 6.79 -2.28
CA ASP A 35 -13.92 7.44 -3.48
C ASP A 35 -13.04 6.99 -4.65
N ILE A 36 -13.63 6.19 -5.55
CA ILE A 36 -12.94 5.60 -6.68
C ILE A 36 -13.15 6.49 -7.90
N HIS A 37 -12.08 7.13 -8.36
CA HIS A 37 -12.06 7.96 -9.55
C HIS A 37 -11.54 7.16 -10.74
N TYR A 38 -12.25 7.19 -11.86
CA TYR A 38 -11.96 6.33 -13.01
C TYR A 38 -12.23 7.04 -14.33
N SER A 39 -11.58 6.59 -15.42
CA SER A 39 -11.93 7.05 -16.78
C SER A 39 -12.84 6.06 -17.50
N ASN A 40 -12.49 4.78 -17.44
CA ASN A 40 -13.23 3.67 -18.04
C ASN A 40 -12.94 2.45 -17.18
N ILE A 41 -13.96 1.73 -16.69
CA ILE A 41 -13.82 0.32 -16.25
C ILE A 41 -15.18 -0.27 -15.85
N GLN A 42 -15.32 -1.56 -16.11
CA GLN A 42 -16.44 -2.44 -15.72
C GLN A 42 -16.11 -3.09 -14.36
N GLU A 43 -17.12 -3.48 -13.57
CA GLU A 43 -16.95 -4.17 -12.27
C GLU A 43 -16.46 -3.32 -11.07
N LEU A 44 -16.73 -2.01 -11.07
CA LEU A 44 -16.41 -1.12 -9.93
C LEU A 44 -17.03 -1.59 -8.60
N GLN A 45 -18.20 -2.22 -8.63
CA GLN A 45 -18.83 -2.81 -7.44
C GLN A 45 -17.94 -3.90 -6.83
N ASN A 46 -17.47 -4.87 -7.63
CA ASN A 46 -16.61 -5.96 -7.14
C ASN A 46 -15.32 -5.40 -6.53
N PHE A 47 -14.76 -4.36 -7.14
CA PHE A 47 -13.57 -3.70 -6.61
C PHE A 47 -13.85 -2.94 -5.31
N CYS A 48 -15.01 -2.27 -5.22
CA CYS A 48 -15.49 -1.63 -4.00
C CYS A 48 -15.63 -2.64 -2.86
N ASP A 49 -16.33 -3.75 -3.11
CA ASP A 49 -16.55 -4.81 -2.12
C ASP A 49 -15.21 -5.42 -1.65
N LEU A 50 -14.26 -5.62 -2.55
CA LEU A 50 -12.90 -6.09 -2.21
C LEU A 50 -12.19 -5.10 -1.29
N ILE A 51 -12.16 -3.81 -1.65
CA ILE A 51 -11.49 -2.78 -0.85
C ILE A 51 -12.13 -2.69 0.53
N GLU A 52 -13.46 -2.67 0.60
CA GLU A 52 -14.19 -2.59 1.87
C GLU A 52 -13.83 -3.78 2.76
N THR A 53 -13.94 -5.01 2.23
CA THR A 53 -13.57 -6.25 2.95
C THR A 53 -12.14 -6.21 3.47
N VAL A 54 -11.18 -5.81 2.63
CA VAL A 54 -9.77 -5.71 3.01
C VAL A 54 -9.56 -4.64 4.07
N SER A 55 -10.24 -3.49 3.94
CA SER A 55 -10.09 -2.33 4.81
C SER A 55 -10.60 -2.53 6.23
N GLU A 56 -11.58 -3.42 6.43
CA GLU A 56 -12.12 -3.74 7.77
C GLU A 56 -11.04 -4.19 8.75
N ASN A 57 -10.04 -4.94 8.26
CA ASN A 57 -8.91 -5.41 9.07
C ASN A 57 -7.98 -4.27 9.56
N TYR A 58 -8.10 -3.10 8.93
CA TYR A 58 -7.32 -1.89 9.21
C TYR A 58 -8.15 -0.80 9.89
N SER A 59 -9.32 -1.13 10.43
CA SER A 59 -10.26 -0.15 10.97
C SER A 59 -9.68 0.86 11.97
N ARG A 60 -8.65 0.47 12.73
CA ARG A 60 -7.88 1.31 13.66
C ARG A 60 -7.16 2.50 12.99
N PHE A 61 -6.88 2.42 11.69
CA PHE A 61 -6.21 3.47 10.92
C PHE A 61 -7.19 4.43 10.23
N TYR A 62 -8.50 4.22 10.40
CA TYR A 62 -9.48 5.10 9.80
C TYR A 62 -9.38 6.54 10.31
N SER A 63 -9.71 7.46 9.41
CA SER A 63 -9.90 8.88 9.62
C SER A 63 -11.37 9.22 9.33
N ASN A 64 -11.79 10.44 9.67
CA ASN A 64 -13.17 10.91 9.44
C ASN A 64 -13.41 11.37 7.99
N LYS A 65 -12.55 11.00 7.04
CA LYS A 65 -12.59 11.42 5.65
C LYS A 65 -12.64 10.20 4.73
N ASN A 66 -13.18 10.39 3.53
CA ASN A 66 -13.06 9.41 2.47
C ASN A 66 -11.64 9.38 1.91
N TYR A 67 -11.24 8.22 1.40
CA TYR A 67 -9.93 7.99 0.79
C TYR A 67 -10.05 7.90 -0.73
N ASP A 68 -9.31 8.73 -1.44
CA ASP A 68 -9.35 8.77 -2.90
C ASP A 68 -8.45 7.69 -3.52
N ILE A 69 -9.00 6.95 -4.48
CA ILE A 69 -8.32 5.94 -5.29
C ILE A 69 -8.55 6.28 -6.77
N TYR A 70 -7.47 6.51 -7.51
CA TYR A 70 -7.50 6.85 -8.94
C TYR A 70 -7.12 5.65 -9.80
N ILE A 71 -8.06 5.13 -10.58
CA ILE A 71 -7.81 4.08 -11.56
C ILE A 71 -7.60 4.74 -12.93
N THR A 72 -6.39 4.58 -13.44
CA THR A 72 -6.00 5.21 -14.71
C THR A 72 -6.37 4.35 -15.91
N SER A 73 -6.72 5.00 -17.03
CA SER A 73 -7.06 4.32 -18.29
C SER A 73 -5.85 4.02 -19.18
N SER A 74 -4.68 4.56 -18.87
CA SER A 74 -3.47 4.37 -19.67
C SER A 74 -2.20 4.37 -18.82
N VAL A 75 -1.16 3.68 -19.31
CA VAL A 75 0.14 3.61 -18.64
C VAL A 75 0.79 4.98 -18.55
N PHE A 76 0.54 5.85 -19.53
CA PHE A 76 1.02 7.23 -19.52
C PHE A 76 0.39 8.02 -18.38
N SER A 77 -0.94 7.99 -18.25
CA SER A 77 -1.66 8.64 -17.15
C SER A 77 -1.24 8.09 -15.79
N TYR A 78 -1.05 6.78 -15.69
CA TYR A 78 -0.49 6.15 -14.50
C TYR A 78 0.85 6.77 -14.13
N LYS A 79 1.83 6.72 -15.04
CA LYS A 79 3.18 7.25 -14.79
C LYS A 79 3.17 8.72 -14.42
N LEU A 80 2.27 9.52 -15.01
CA LEU A 80 2.14 10.93 -14.67
C LEU A 80 1.72 11.13 -13.21
N PHE A 81 0.67 10.44 -12.76
CA PHE A 81 0.11 10.60 -11.41
C PHE A 81 0.86 9.78 -10.34
N SER A 82 1.65 8.79 -10.75
CA SER A 82 2.44 7.92 -9.87
C SER A 82 3.91 8.33 -9.75
N PHE A 83 4.28 9.52 -10.23
CA PHE A 83 5.68 9.98 -10.30
C PHE A 83 6.61 8.95 -10.97
N PHE A 84 6.16 8.38 -12.08
CA PHE A 84 6.87 7.40 -12.90
C PHE A 84 7.14 6.05 -12.20
N SER A 85 6.31 5.66 -11.23
CA SER A 85 6.33 4.32 -10.66
C SER A 85 6.11 3.24 -11.73
N ASN A 86 6.75 2.09 -11.55
CA ASN A 86 6.56 0.89 -12.37
C ASN A 86 5.76 -0.21 -11.63
N ASN A 87 5.30 0.06 -10.41
CA ASN A 87 4.49 -0.88 -9.63
C ASN A 87 3.03 -0.90 -10.14
N LEU A 88 2.22 -1.86 -9.68
CA LEU A 88 0.78 -1.90 -9.98
C LEU A 88 0.05 -0.66 -9.44
N PHE A 89 0.46 -0.18 -8.26
CA PHE A 89 -0.10 1.01 -7.64
C PHE A 89 1.01 1.90 -7.08
N ASN A 90 0.65 3.13 -6.75
CA ASN A 90 1.49 4.06 -6.02
C ASN A 90 0.64 4.90 -5.06
N ILE A 91 1.21 5.27 -3.92
CA ILE A 91 0.59 6.25 -3.01
C ILE A 91 1.26 7.59 -3.22
N ASN A 92 0.47 8.65 -3.41
CA ASN A 92 1.00 10.01 -3.39
C ASN A 92 1.05 10.52 -1.94
N PRO A 93 2.24 10.67 -1.34
CA PRO A 93 2.39 11.13 0.05
C PRO A 93 1.94 12.58 0.26
N ILE A 94 1.99 13.39 -0.80
CA ILE A 94 1.62 14.81 -0.74
C ILE A 94 0.11 14.97 -0.91
N GLY A 95 -0.47 14.25 -1.86
CA GLY A 95 -1.90 14.30 -2.17
C GLY A 95 -2.77 13.42 -1.27
N GLY A 96 -2.20 12.41 -0.60
CA GLY A 96 -2.93 11.50 0.27
C GLY A 96 -3.86 10.52 -0.46
N TYR A 97 -3.57 10.20 -1.72
CA TYR A 97 -4.40 9.31 -2.54
C TYR A 97 -3.60 8.15 -3.13
N ALA A 98 -4.30 7.10 -3.54
CA ALA A 98 -3.73 5.99 -4.29
C ALA A 98 -3.95 6.18 -5.80
N VAL A 99 -2.98 5.76 -6.61
CA VAL A 99 -3.13 5.64 -8.06
C VAL A 99 -2.84 4.21 -8.44
N ILE A 100 -3.70 3.63 -9.27
CA ILE A 100 -3.52 2.28 -9.80
C ILE A 100 -3.31 2.36 -11.30
N SER A 101 -2.37 1.53 -11.80
CA SER A 101 -2.10 1.40 -13.22
C SER A 101 -3.36 0.98 -13.98
N PRO A 102 -3.42 1.11 -15.31
CA PRO A 102 -4.46 0.41 -16.05
C PRO A 102 -4.23 -1.11 -15.93
N PHE A 103 -5.28 -1.87 -15.68
CA PHE A 103 -5.25 -3.33 -15.69
C PHE A 103 -6.63 -3.88 -16.05
N ASP A 104 -6.65 -5.14 -16.50
CA ASP A 104 -7.89 -5.87 -16.76
C ASP A 104 -8.48 -6.38 -15.44
N MET A 105 -9.33 -5.55 -14.81
CA MET A 105 -10.03 -5.90 -13.57
C MET A 105 -10.80 -7.22 -13.69
N LYS A 106 -11.52 -7.41 -14.80
CA LYS A 106 -12.36 -8.59 -15.02
C LYS A 106 -11.52 -9.87 -15.07
N GLY A 107 -10.40 -9.84 -15.78
CA GLY A 107 -9.45 -10.96 -15.80
C GLY A 107 -8.89 -11.29 -14.41
N MET A 108 -8.62 -10.28 -13.58
CA MET A 108 -8.06 -10.47 -12.23
C MET A 108 -9.09 -11.00 -11.23
N PHE A 109 -10.33 -10.51 -11.26
CA PHE A 109 -11.39 -11.02 -10.39
C PHE A 109 -11.78 -12.46 -10.74
N LEU A 110 -11.94 -12.77 -12.03
CA LEU A 110 -12.30 -14.12 -12.48
C LEU A 110 -11.20 -15.16 -12.22
N SER A 111 -9.93 -14.76 -12.25
CA SER A 111 -8.80 -15.64 -11.98
C SER A 111 -8.49 -15.82 -10.50
N GLY A 112 -9.07 -14.99 -9.62
CA GLY A 112 -8.76 -15.02 -8.19
C GLY A 112 -7.28 -14.77 -7.92
N ASP A 113 -6.64 -13.88 -8.69
CA ASP A 113 -5.19 -13.65 -8.63
C ASP A 113 -4.77 -13.22 -7.22
N VAL A 114 -4.09 -14.13 -6.51
CA VAL A 114 -3.60 -13.90 -5.14
C VAL A 114 -2.66 -12.69 -5.11
N ASN A 115 -1.83 -12.50 -6.14
CA ASN A 115 -0.92 -11.35 -6.18
C ASN A 115 -1.70 -10.03 -6.30
N PHE A 116 -2.85 -10.04 -6.99
CA PHE A 116 -3.69 -8.85 -7.07
C PHE A 116 -4.24 -8.48 -5.70
N LYS A 117 -4.84 -9.43 -4.99
CA LYS A 117 -5.39 -9.19 -3.65
C LYS A 117 -4.33 -8.74 -2.65
N GLU A 118 -3.15 -9.35 -2.69
CA GLU A 118 -2.00 -8.94 -1.86
C GLU A 118 -1.58 -7.48 -2.13
N ASN A 119 -1.52 -7.07 -3.41
CA ASN A 119 -1.20 -5.70 -3.79
C ASN A 119 -2.28 -4.71 -3.33
N ILE A 120 -3.56 -5.06 -3.46
CA ILE A 120 -4.66 -4.23 -2.96
C ILE A 120 -4.56 -4.08 -1.44
N ASN A 121 -4.25 -5.16 -0.72
CA ASN A 121 -4.09 -5.14 0.72
C ASN A 121 -2.93 -4.22 1.17
N GLU A 122 -1.77 -4.26 0.50
CA GLU A 122 -0.68 -3.32 0.76
C GLU A 122 -1.07 -1.88 0.41
N MET A 123 -1.74 -1.66 -0.73
CA MET A 123 -2.20 -0.34 -1.15
C MET A 123 -3.13 0.30 -0.12
N ILE A 124 -4.13 -0.45 0.37
CA ILE A 124 -5.08 0.04 1.37
C ILE A 124 -4.37 0.40 2.66
N LEU A 125 -3.47 -0.45 3.17
CA LEU A 125 -2.68 -0.11 4.36
C LEU A 125 -1.93 1.21 4.15
N ARG A 126 -1.18 1.35 3.05
CA ARG A 126 -0.41 2.56 2.78
C ARG A 126 -1.28 3.81 2.64
N LEU A 127 -2.44 3.69 1.99
CA LEU A 127 -3.41 4.78 1.84
C LEU A 127 -4.00 5.21 3.18
N LEU A 128 -4.23 4.28 4.11
CA LEU A 128 -4.67 4.60 5.45
C LEU A 128 -3.55 5.26 6.25
N LEU A 129 -2.32 4.75 6.18
CA LEU A 129 -1.15 5.29 6.90
C LEU A 129 -0.82 6.73 6.46
N VAL A 130 -0.78 7.01 5.16
CA VAL A 130 -0.45 8.36 4.64
C VAL A 130 -1.46 9.42 5.06
N ASN A 131 -2.71 9.02 5.33
CA ASN A 131 -3.78 9.91 5.77
C ASN A 131 -3.96 9.93 7.30
N LYS A 132 -3.33 8.99 8.00
CA LYS A 132 -3.37 8.90 9.48
C LYS A 132 -2.22 9.65 10.13
N PHE A 133 -1.04 9.57 9.55
CA PHE A 133 0.21 10.13 10.09
C PHE A 133 0.62 11.41 9.34
N GLU A 134 1.55 12.16 9.91
CA GLU A 134 2.11 13.31 9.20
C GLU A 134 2.91 12.85 7.97
N LYS A 135 2.95 13.68 6.92
CA LYS A 135 3.56 13.30 5.64
C LYS A 135 5.03 12.90 5.77
N LEU A 136 5.79 13.64 6.60
CA LEU A 136 7.20 13.35 6.85
C LEU A 136 7.39 12.07 7.67
N GLU A 137 6.49 11.82 8.62
CA GLU A 137 6.48 10.61 9.43
C GLU A 137 6.20 9.38 8.53
N TYR A 138 5.17 9.44 7.69
CA TYR A 138 4.87 8.38 6.73
C TYR A 138 6.06 8.07 5.79
N LEU A 139 6.74 9.11 5.30
CA LEU A 139 7.91 8.94 4.43
C LEU A 139 9.11 8.31 5.14
N SER A 140 9.12 8.31 6.48
CA SER A 140 10.16 7.67 7.29
C SER A 140 9.86 6.23 7.67
N PHE A 141 8.67 5.71 7.35
CA PHE A 141 8.30 4.33 7.67
C PHE A 141 9.13 3.34 6.87
N ASP A 142 9.71 2.38 7.59
CA ASP A 142 10.44 1.29 6.96
C ASP A 142 9.52 0.38 6.14
N GLU A 143 9.98 0.01 4.96
CA GLU A 143 9.26 -0.88 4.05
C GLU A 143 8.94 -2.25 4.66
N TRP A 144 9.80 -2.79 5.52
CA TRP A 144 9.58 -4.08 6.19
C TRP A 144 8.36 -4.04 7.10
N LYS A 145 8.07 -2.90 7.74
CA LYS A 145 6.89 -2.73 8.59
C LYS A 145 5.63 -2.77 7.77
N ILE A 146 5.59 -2.01 6.68
CA ILE A 146 4.42 -1.90 5.83
C ILE A 146 4.11 -3.26 5.17
N LYS A 147 5.12 -3.88 4.54
CA LYS A 147 4.96 -5.18 3.88
C LYS A 147 4.67 -6.30 4.88
N GLY A 148 5.42 -6.37 5.98
CA GLY A 148 5.21 -7.39 7.00
C GLY A 148 3.81 -7.30 7.63
N TYR A 149 3.35 -6.09 7.93
CA TYR A 149 2.04 -5.87 8.53
C TYR A 149 0.89 -6.14 7.55
N SER A 150 1.03 -5.73 6.27
CA SER A 150 0.00 -6.05 5.28
C SER A 150 -0.15 -7.56 5.12
N LYS A 151 0.96 -8.30 4.97
CA LYS A 151 0.95 -9.77 4.87
C LYS A 151 0.41 -10.45 6.13
N TYR A 152 0.78 -9.94 7.31
CA TYR A 152 0.30 -10.48 8.58
C TYR A 152 -1.22 -10.40 8.69
N ILE A 153 -1.76 -9.23 8.34
CA ILE A 153 -3.20 -8.98 8.41
C ILE A 153 -3.97 -9.79 7.36
N SER A 154 -3.46 -9.94 6.14
CA SER A 154 -4.16 -10.74 5.13
C SER A 154 -4.05 -12.25 5.36
N GLY A 155 -3.01 -12.72 6.07
CA GLY A 155 -2.74 -14.13 6.30
C GLY A 155 -2.34 -14.89 5.03
N GLU A 156 -1.88 -14.19 3.99
CA GLU A 156 -1.77 -14.74 2.62
C GLU A 156 -0.47 -15.48 2.29
N ILE A 157 0.39 -15.79 3.26
CA ILE A 157 1.62 -16.53 2.96
C ILE A 157 1.35 -18.04 3.01
N GLN A 158 0.91 -18.58 1.88
CA GLN A 158 0.60 -20.00 1.71
C GLN A 158 1.85 -20.88 1.50
N GLU A 159 2.98 -20.29 1.11
CA GLU A 159 4.17 -21.03 0.67
C GLU A 159 5.13 -21.39 1.81
N TYR A 160 5.06 -20.71 2.96
CA TYR A 160 6.00 -20.87 4.06
C TYR A 160 5.29 -21.03 5.40
N ILE A 161 5.83 -21.91 6.24
CA ILE A 161 5.40 -22.08 7.63
C ILE A 161 6.36 -21.36 8.57
N PRO A 162 5.94 -20.93 9.78
CA PRO A 162 6.78 -20.13 10.67
C PRO A 162 8.19 -20.70 10.93
N SER A 163 8.36 -22.03 10.98
CA SER A 163 9.65 -22.69 11.17
C SER A 163 10.63 -22.50 10.00
N ASP A 164 10.14 -22.15 8.81
CA ASP A 164 10.99 -21.89 7.63
C ASP A 164 11.87 -20.65 7.83
N ILE A 165 11.56 -19.80 8.81
CA ILE A 165 12.40 -18.66 9.20
C ILE A 165 13.82 -19.11 9.62
N CYS A 166 13.98 -20.37 10.03
CA CYS A 166 15.25 -20.93 10.48
C CYS A 166 16.19 -21.31 9.33
N ASN A 167 15.64 -21.43 8.11
CA ASN A 167 16.37 -21.83 6.92
C ASN A 167 16.22 -20.75 5.82
N PRO A 168 17.04 -19.68 5.87
CA PRO A 168 16.87 -18.55 4.96
C PRO A 168 17.05 -18.94 3.50
N VAL A 169 16.11 -18.49 2.66
CA VAL A 169 16.14 -18.64 1.21
C VAL A 169 16.28 -17.26 0.58
N ASN A 170 17.16 -17.13 -0.42
CA ASN A 170 17.32 -15.87 -1.14
C ASN A 170 16.19 -15.69 -2.18
N SER A 171 15.03 -15.24 -1.73
CA SER A 171 13.90 -14.90 -2.60
C SER A 171 13.12 -13.70 -2.05
N LYS A 172 12.48 -12.93 -2.95
CA LYS A 172 11.63 -11.80 -2.54
C LYS A 172 10.46 -12.26 -1.65
N LYS A 173 9.82 -13.37 -2.01
CA LYS A 173 8.71 -13.94 -1.24
C LYS A 173 9.15 -14.38 0.16
N TYR A 174 10.36 -14.92 0.29
CA TYR A 174 10.92 -15.28 1.59
C TYR A 174 11.16 -14.04 2.46
N ASN A 175 11.67 -12.95 1.89
CA ASN A 175 11.84 -11.70 2.64
C ASN A 175 10.51 -11.13 3.11
N ASP A 176 9.46 -11.17 2.27
CA ASP A 176 8.12 -10.73 2.66
C ASP A 176 7.54 -11.64 3.78
N PHE A 177 7.83 -12.95 3.72
CA PHE A 177 7.52 -13.91 4.79
C PHE A 177 8.27 -13.63 6.09
N GLU A 178 9.58 -13.39 6.03
CA GLU A 178 10.39 -13.08 7.20
C GLU A 178 9.86 -11.82 7.90
N ASN A 179 9.57 -10.77 7.11
CA ASN A 179 8.94 -9.54 7.61
C ASN A 179 7.60 -9.82 8.29
N MET A 180 6.74 -10.64 7.66
CA MET A 180 5.45 -11.02 8.25
C MET A 180 5.61 -11.70 9.61
N VAL A 181 6.54 -12.66 9.73
CA VAL A 181 6.74 -13.42 10.96
C VAL A 181 7.28 -12.52 12.08
N VAL A 182 8.20 -11.60 11.75
CA VAL A 182 8.70 -10.60 12.71
C VAL A 182 7.58 -9.66 13.17
N VAL A 183 6.74 -9.18 12.25
CA VAL A 183 5.59 -8.33 12.60
C VAL A 183 4.58 -9.10 13.45
N LYS A 184 4.27 -10.34 13.09
CA LYS A 184 3.40 -11.21 13.88
C LYS A 184 3.92 -11.35 15.32
N TYR A 185 5.22 -11.59 15.48
CA TYR A 185 5.85 -11.65 16.79
C TYR A 185 5.69 -10.35 17.58
N LEU A 186 5.92 -9.20 16.96
CA LEU A 186 5.77 -7.90 17.59
C LEU A 186 4.32 -7.62 18.03
N ILE A 187 3.35 -7.91 17.17
CA ILE A 187 1.94 -7.62 17.44
C ILE A 187 1.35 -8.62 18.45
N GLU A 188 1.59 -9.92 18.30
CA GLU A 188 0.95 -10.96 19.11
C GLU A 188 1.74 -11.30 20.39
N ASN A 189 3.06 -11.46 20.30
CA ASN A 189 3.86 -11.89 21.45
C ASN A 189 4.33 -10.71 22.30
N LYS A 190 4.69 -9.59 21.65
CA LYS A 190 5.11 -8.37 22.35
C LYS A 190 3.96 -7.39 22.61
N ASN A 191 2.76 -7.67 22.09
CA ASN A 191 1.56 -6.84 22.26
C ASN A 191 1.78 -5.38 21.82
N TYR A 192 2.56 -5.14 20.76
CA TYR A 192 2.74 -3.80 20.23
C TYR A 192 1.40 -3.24 19.73
N ASN A 193 1.07 -2.02 20.16
CA ASN A 193 -0.01 -1.29 19.54
C ASN A 193 0.38 -0.97 18.08
N PRO A 194 -0.45 -1.28 17.08
CA PRO A 194 -0.13 -1.08 15.66
C PRO A 194 0.17 0.37 15.28
N LEU A 195 -0.44 1.36 15.94
CA LEU A 195 -0.14 2.76 15.68
C LEU A 195 1.29 3.08 16.14
N ASN A 196 1.66 2.63 17.34
CA ASN A 196 3.00 2.79 17.88
C ASN A 196 4.03 1.97 17.09
N PHE A 197 3.66 0.77 16.60
CA PHE A 197 4.52 -0.07 15.77
C PHE A 197 5.04 0.70 14.54
N PHE A 198 4.19 1.50 13.89
CA PHE A 198 4.62 2.31 12.75
C PHE A 198 5.47 3.52 13.19
N ALA A 199 5.03 4.25 14.23
CA ALA A 199 5.68 5.48 14.69
C ALA A 199 7.05 5.25 15.39
N ASP A 200 7.21 4.16 16.13
CA ASP A 200 8.39 3.91 16.95
C ASP A 200 9.59 3.51 16.08
N ASN A 201 10.78 4.03 16.40
CA ASN A 201 12.01 3.59 15.76
C ASN A 201 12.47 2.24 16.36
N ILE A 202 12.05 1.14 15.74
CA ILE A 202 12.37 -0.22 16.15
C ILE A 202 13.30 -0.90 15.14
N SER A 203 14.31 -1.62 15.65
CA SER A 203 15.30 -2.30 14.81
C SER A 203 14.79 -3.66 14.32
N TYR A 204 14.72 -3.85 13.00
CA TYR A 204 14.38 -5.12 12.37
C TYR A 204 15.29 -6.27 12.86
N ASP A 205 16.61 -6.07 12.83
CA ASP A 205 17.59 -7.12 13.14
C ASP A 205 17.48 -7.63 14.58
N VAL A 206 17.17 -6.74 15.53
CA VAL A 206 16.96 -7.10 16.94
C VAL A 206 15.77 -8.04 17.04
N TYR A 207 14.62 -7.66 16.48
CA TYR A 207 13.41 -8.47 16.57
C TYR A 207 13.46 -9.73 15.70
N LEU A 208 14.18 -9.71 14.58
CA LEU A 208 14.45 -10.92 13.80
C LEU A 208 15.22 -11.95 14.62
N LYS A 209 16.29 -11.52 15.32
CA LYS A 209 17.08 -12.39 16.18
C LYS A 209 16.26 -12.94 17.34
N GLU A 210 15.46 -12.11 18.00
CA GLU A 210 14.54 -12.54 19.05
C GLU A 210 13.52 -13.57 18.53
N THR A 211 12.88 -13.28 17.41
CA THR A 211 11.89 -14.16 16.76
C THR A 211 12.51 -15.52 16.42
N LYS A 212 13.68 -15.55 15.77
CA LYS A 212 14.41 -16.78 15.46
C LYS A 212 14.81 -17.54 16.73
N SER A 213 15.20 -16.85 17.79
CA SER A 213 15.58 -17.50 19.05
C SER A 213 14.41 -18.24 19.73
N ILE A 214 13.17 -17.86 19.43
CA ILE A 214 11.97 -18.51 19.97
C ILE A 214 11.52 -19.64 19.05
N ILE A 215 11.50 -19.40 17.74
CA ILE A 215 10.97 -20.37 16.77
C ILE A 215 11.96 -21.51 16.51
N CYS A 216 13.25 -21.20 16.38
CA CYS A 216 14.28 -22.17 15.95
C CYS A 216 14.92 -22.97 17.08
N ARG A 217 14.49 -22.75 18.34
CA ARG A 217 14.96 -23.53 19.50
C ARG A 217 14.11 -24.77 19.77
N ASN A 218 12.93 -24.86 19.15
CA ASN A 218 12.08 -26.04 19.15
C ASN A 218 12.40 -26.91 17.94
#